data_AF-A0A820IUY2-F1
#
_entry.id   AF-A0A820IUY2-F1
#
_cell.length_a   1.000
_cell.length_b   1.000
_cell.length_c   1.000
_cell.angle_alpha   90.00
_cell.angle_beta   90.00
_cell.angle_gamma   90.00
#
_symmetry.space_group_name_H-M   'P 1'
#
loop_
_entity.id
_entity.type
_entity.pdbx_description
1 polymer ?
#
loop_
_entity_poly.entity_id
_entity_poly.type
_entity_poly.pdbx_seq_one_letter_code
_entity_poly.pdbx_strand_id
1 'polypeptide(L)' 'MATNETPRFVSGIELAGAGGYDQLRVKQYPYRTPDANEIVMRIKFSGLNFADLMRRQGLYSPV' A
#
# COMPACT_ATOMS: atom_id res chain seq x y z
N MET A 1 -22.83 -1.02 16.88
CA MET A 1 -22.33 -1.58 15.61
C MET A 1 -21.74 -0.42 14.83
N ALA A 2 -20.46 -0.49 14.44
CA ALA A 2 -19.84 0.59 13.65
C ALA A 2 -20.53 0.65 12.27
N THR A 3 -20.87 1.86 11.84
CA THR A 3 -21.54 2.11 10.56
C THR A 3 -20.62 1.73 9.41
N ASN A 4 -20.98 0.67 8.68
CA ASN A 4 -20.20 0.09 7.58
C ASN A 4 -20.39 0.86 6.28
N GLU A 5 -20.10 2.16 6.26
CA GLU A 5 -19.98 2.85 4.98
C GLU A 5 -18.65 2.48 4.34
N THR A 6 -18.73 1.98 3.12
CA THR A 6 -17.56 1.64 2.31
C THR A 6 -16.91 2.95 1.84
N PRO A 7 -15.63 3.20 2.17
CA PRO A 7 -14.99 4.44 1.78
C PRO A 7 -14.79 4.50 0.26
N ARG A 8 -14.77 5.70 -0.32
CA ARG A 8 -14.46 5.87 -1.76
C ARG A 8 -12.98 5.77 -2.08
N PHE A 9 -12.13 6.12 -1.11
CA PHE A 9 -10.68 6.10 -1.23
C PHE A 9 -10.04 5.55 0.04
N VAL A 10 -8.85 4.99 -0.09
CA VAL A 10 -7.99 4.53 0.99
C VAL A 10 -6.58 5.10 0.82
N SER A 11 -5.91 5.35 1.94
CA SER A 11 -4.52 5.82 1.93
C SER A 11 -3.54 4.65 1.89
N GLY A 12 -2.48 4.77 1.10
CA GLY A 12 -1.31 3.89 1.12
C GLY A 12 -0.02 4.68 1.11
N ILE A 13 1.08 4.04 1.50
CA ILE A 13 2.43 4.59 1.34
C ILE A 13 2.98 4.12 -0.01
N GLU A 14 3.34 5.06 -0.87
CA GLU A 14 3.90 4.80 -2.19
C GLU A 14 5.39 5.18 -2.22
N LEU A 15 6.17 4.34 -2.90
CA LEU A 15 7.53 4.67 -3.33
C LEU A 15 7.46 5.49 -4.62
N ALA A 16 7.77 6.78 -4.54
CA ALA A 16 7.80 7.68 -5.70
C ALA A 16 9.06 7.51 -6.56
N GLY A 17 10.10 6.88 -6.03
CA GLY A 17 11.38 6.64 -6.69
C GLY A 17 12.34 5.84 -5.81
N ALA A 18 13.54 5.60 -6.33
CA ALA A 18 14.64 5.05 -5.53
C ALA A 18 15.24 6.14 -4.64
N GLY A 19 15.53 5.84 -3.37
CA GLY A 19 16.14 6.78 -2.43
C GLY A 19 15.71 6.63 -0.96
N GLY A 20 15.88 7.74 -0.24
CA GLY A 20 15.63 7.85 1.19
C GLY A 20 14.14 7.95 1.55
N TYR A 21 13.84 8.50 2.71
CA TYR A 21 12.45 8.68 3.16
C TYR A 21 11.72 9.79 2.38
N ASP A 22 12.46 10.69 1.74
CA ASP A 22 11.98 11.72 0.82
C ASP A 22 11.25 11.16 -0.40
N GLN A 23 11.49 9.88 -0.73
CA GLN A 23 10.82 9.16 -1.82
C GLN A 23 9.55 8.43 -1.37
N LEU A 24 9.15 8.54 -0.10
CA LEU A 24 7.89 8.00 0.40
C LEU A 24 6.81 9.07 0.41
N ARG A 25 5.62 8.74 -0.11
CA ARG A 25 4.46 9.63 -0.04
C ARG A 25 3.20 8.88 0.34
N VAL A 26 2.32 9.56 1.08
CA VAL A 26 0.95 9.09 1.26
C VAL A 26 0.20 9.37 -0.04
N LYS A 27 -0.46 8.35 -0.59
CA LYS A 27 -1.29 8.46 -1.79
C LYS A 27 -2.68 7.89 -1.53
N GLN A 28 -3.68 8.55 -2.10
CA GLN A 28 -5.06 8.05 -2.13
C GLN A 28 -5.22 7.07 -3.29
N TYR A 29 -5.82 5.92 -3.01
CA TYR A 29 -6.20 4.89 -3.97
C TYR A 29 -7.71 4.72 -3.94
N PRO A 30 -8.38 4.50 -5.07
CA PRO A 30 -9.81 4.19 -5.07
C PRO A 30 -10.03 2.90 -4.28
N TYR A 31 -11.11 2.86 -3.52
CA TYR A 31 -11.53 1.63 -2.86
C TYR A 31 -11.87 0.58 -3.92
N ARG A 32 -11.37 -0.64 -3.72
CA ARG A 32 -11.59 -1.75 -4.64
C ARG A 32 -12.71 -2.63 -4.11
N THR A 33 -13.65 -3.00 -4.98
CA THR A 33 -14.57 -4.09 -4.71
C THR A 33 -13.83 -5.40 -5.01
N PRO A 34 -13.83 -6.38 -4.09
CA PRO A 34 -13.18 -7.67 -4.36
C PRO A 34 -13.97 -8.45 -5.41
N ASP A 35 -13.26 -9.21 -6.24
CA ASP A 35 -13.88 -10.25 -7.09
C ASP A 35 -14.34 -11.46 -6.25
N ALA A 36 -14.99 -12.43 -6.89
CA ALA A 36 -15.63 -13.58 -6.23
C ALA A 36 -14.70 -14.40 -5.29
N ASN A 37 -13.38 -14.38 -5.51
CA ASN A 37 -12.40 -15.13 -4.72
C ASN A 37 -11.40 -14.20 -3.98
N GLU A 38 -11.72 -12.93 -3.84
CA GLU A 38 -10.89 -11.96 -3.15
C GLU A 38 -11.56 -11.47 -1.87
N ILE A 39 -10.75 -10.93 -0.95
CA ILE A 39 -11.25 -10.26 0.25
C ILE A 39 -10.60 -8.90 0.37
N VAL A 40 -11.35 -7.92 0.89
CA VAL A 40 -10.81 -6.62 1.28
C VAL A 40 -10.63 -6.59 2.78
N MET A 41 -9.42 -6.26 3.21
CA MET A 41 -9.07 -6.15 4.62
C MET A 41 -8.76 -4.71 5.00
N ARG A 42 -9.32 -4.26 6.14
CA ARG A 42 -8.90 -3.01 6.77
C ARG A 42 -7.59 -3.25 7.50
N ILE A 43 -6.49 -2.81 6.91
CA ILE A 43 -5.15 -2.93 7.50
C ILE A 43 -5.05 -2.04 8.74
N LYS A 44 -4.67 -2.64 9.87
CA LYS A 44 -4.37 -1.91 11.13
C LYS A 44 -2.90 -1.56 11.24
N PHE A 45 -2.03 -2.51 10.87
CA PHE A 45 -0.58 -2.38 10.86
C PHE A 45 -0.02 -3.23 9.70
N SER A 46 1.12 -2.82 9.17
CA SER A 46 1.91 -3.60 8.21
C SER A 46 3.35 -3.63 8.69
N GLY A 47 3.98 -4.80 8.60
CA GLY A 47 5.42 -4.92 8.80
C GLY A 47 6.18 -4.31 7.63
N LEU A 48 7.44 -3.93 7.87
CA LEU A 48 8.40 -3.67 6.81
C LEU A 48 9.20 -4.94 6.52
N ASN A 49 9.38 -5.23 5.24
CA ASN A 49 10.22 -6.33 4.77
C ASN A 49 11.54 -5.78 4.18
N PHE A 50 12.58 -6.60 4.17
CA PHE A 50 13.85 -6.22 3.54
C PHE A 50 13.72 -5.95 2.04
N ALA A 51 12.77 -6.60 1.36
CA ALA A 51 12.42 -6.33 -0.03
C ALA A 51 11.98 -4.87 -0.26
N ASP A 52 11.31 -4.24 0.70
CA ASP A 52 10.93 -2.82 0.61
C ASP A 52 12.17 -1.92 0.58
N LEU A 53 13.20 -2.29 1.36
CA LEU A 53 14.48 -1.58 1.39
C LEU A 53 15.26 -1.79 0.10
N MET A 54 15.33 -3.04 -0.39
CA MET A 54 15.98 -3.36 -1.66
C MET A 54 15.31 -2.62 -2.82
N ARG A 55 13.98 -2.53 -2.83
CA ARG A 55 13.22 -1.79 -3.84
C ARG A 55 13.50 -0.30 -3.78
N ARG A 56 13.56 0.27 -2.58
CA ARG A 56 13.98 1.68 -2.37
C ARG A 56 15.38 1.97 -2.88
N GLN A 57 16.30 1.00 -2.81
CA GLN A 57 17.66 1.16 -3.31
C GLN A 57 17.77 0.92 -4.83
N GLY A 58 16.66 0.59 -5.51
CA GLY A 58 16.67 0.22 -6.92
C GLY A 58 17.29 -1.16 -7.20
N LEU A 59 17.54 -1.96 -6.15
CA LEU A 59 18.20 -3.27 -6.22
C LEU A 59 17.20 -4.43 -6.35
N TYR A 60 15.90 -4.15 -6.23
CA TYR A 60 14.86 -5.16 -6.37
C TYR A 60 14.33 -5.19 -7.81
N SER A 61 14.82 -6.14 -8.59
CA SER A 61 14.36 -6.39 -9.97
C SER A 61 12.91 -6.91 -9.95
N PRO A 62 12.00 -6.40 -10.80
CA PRO A 62 10.76 -7.11 -11.05
C PRO A 62 11.09 -8.46 -11.71
N VAL A 63 10.38 -9.51 -11.29
CA VAL A 63 10.26 -10.76 -12.05
C VAL A 63 9.27 -10.60 -13.18
#